data_AF-A0A852UUF6-F1
#
_entry.id   AF-A0A852UUF6-F1
#
_cell.length_a   1.000
_cell.length_b   1.000
_cell.length_c   1.000
_cell.angle_alpha   90.00
_cell.angle_beta   90.00
_cell.angle_gamma   90.00
#
_symmetry.space_group_name_H-M   'P 1'
#
loop_
_entity.id
_entity.type
_entity.pdbx_description
1 polymer ?
#
loop_
_entity_poly.entity_id
_entity_poly.type
_entity_poly.pdbx_seq_one_letter_code
_entity_poly.pdbx_strand_id
1 'polypeptide(L)'
;MNRTAEKVLAIISAVLTVIGIILSFVSLAFFNYLKSDPMIRTEIEAELLMDATLTPADVDMFYSISNFIGGFIWLIIIGLLISLILIIIGLVNIWSNKNPKLAGTLFIIAGLTGGILNLTSILLYIAGILCITKKPPTPRETQFVDEQYDGTMRPL
;
A
#
# COMPACT_ATOMS: atom_id res chain seq x y z
N MET A 1 23.81 -3.24 10.72
CA MET A 1 23.46 -2.33 9.61
C MET A 1 22.00 -1.92 9.76
N ASN A 2 21.70 -0.63 9.91
CA ASN A 2 20.33 -0.19 10.19
C ASN A 2 19.49 -0.18 8.89
N ARG A 3 18.31 -0.80 8.92
CA ARG A 3 17.28 -0.77 7.86
C ARG A 3 16.35 0.44 8.00
N THR A 4 16.88 1.59 8.44
CA THR A 4 16.09 2.76 8.82
C THR A 4 15.28 3.31 7.64
N ALA A 5 15.88 3.46 6.46
CA ALA A 5 15.17 3.96 5.27
C ALA A 5 13.96 3.07 4.92
N GLU A 6 14.14 1.75 4.86
CA GLU A 6 13.09 0.78 4.57
C GLU A 6 11.95 0.87 5.60
N LYS A 7 12.29 0.98 6.89
CA LYS A 7 11.31 1.13 7.99
C LYS A 7 10.54 2.45 7.87
N VAL A 8 11.23 3.57 7.63
CA VAL A 8 10.61 4.90 7.53
C VAL A 8 9.66 4.95 6.35
N LEU A 9 10.08 4.50 5.16
CA LEU A 9 9.19 4.47 3.99
C LEU A 9 7.96 3.59 4.24
N ALA A 10 8.14 2.40 4.81
CA ALA A 10 7.02 1.51 5.10
C ALA A 10 6.05 2.07 6.16
N ILE A 11 6.55 2.78 7.18
CA ILE A 11 5.70 3.47 8.17
C ILE A 11 4.91 4.59 7.52
N ILE A 12 5.56 5.44 6.70
CA ILE A 12 4.88 6.53 5.99
C ILE A 12 3.79 5.94 5.08
N SER A 13 4.10 4.88 4.33
CA SER A 13 3.11 4.18 3.52
C SER A 13 1.95 3.65 4.35
N ALA A 14 2.20 3.01 5.49
CA ALA A 14 1.13 2.51 6.37
C ALA A 14 0.20 3.64 6.81
N VAL A 15 0.75 4.78 7.24
CA VAL A 15 -0.03 5.95 7.65
C VAL A 15 -0.87 6.49 6.49
N LEU A 16 -0.28 6.64 5.30
CA LEU A 16 -1.01 7.09 4.11
C LEU A 16 -2.10 6.09 3.69
N THR A 17 -1.87 4.78 3.81
CA THR A 17 -2.90 3.76 3.56
C THR A 17 -4.06 3.91 4.55
N VAL A 18 -3.80 4.11 5.83
CA VAL A 18 -4.85 4.33 6.84
C VAL A 18 -5.66 5.59 6.53
N ILE A 19 -5.00 6.69 6.16
CA ILE A 19 -5.68 7.91 5.71
C ILE A 19 -6.54 7.62 4.48
N GLY A 20 -6.00 6.89 3.49
CA GLY A 20 -6.75 6.48 2.30
C GLY A 20 -7.99 5.65 2.60
N ILE A 21 -7.91 4.74 3.58
CA ILE A 21 -9.06 3.97 4.05
C ILE A 21 -10.13 4.89 4.64
N ILE A 22 -9.73 5.81 5.54
CA ILE A 22 -10.65 6.76 6.17
C ILE A 22 -11.33 7.63 5.11
N LEU A 23 -10.57 8.20 4.17
CA LEU A 23 -11.11 9.01 3.08
C LEU A 23 -12.07 8.22 2.18
N SER A 24 -11.80 6.93 1.95
CA SER A 24 -12.67 6.06 1.17
C SER A 24 -14.00 5.82 1.89
N PHE A 25 -13.97 5.59 3.22
CA PHE A 25 -15.19 5.50 4.03
C PHE A 25 -15.98 6.80 4.08
N VAL A 26 -15.30 7.95 4.21
CA VAL A 26 -15.96 9.26 4.16
C VAL A 26 -16.62 9.48 2.80
N SER A 27 -15.94 9.15 1.71
CA SER A 27 -16.48 9.24 0.34
C SER A 27 -17.70 8.33 0.15
N LEU A 28 -17.63 7.10 0.68
CA LEU A 28 -18.75 6.16 0.65
C LEU A 28 -19.94 6.68 1.47
N ALA A 29 -19.71 7.20 2.67
CA ALA A 29 -20.76 7.77 3.51
C ALA A 29 -21.43 8.97 2.84
N PHE A 30 -20.63 9.87 2.24
CA PHE A 30 -21.13 11.01 1.48
C PHE A 30 -21.96 10.57 0.27
N PHE A 31 -21.48 9.59 -0.49
CA PHE A 31 -22.20 9.06 -1.65
C PHE A 31 -23.51 8.37 -1.26
N ASN A 32 -23.52 7.61 -0.15
CA ASN A 32 -24.72 7.00 0.38
C ASN A 32 -25.71 8.04 0.91
N TYR A 33 -25.23 9.13 1.52
CA TYR A 33 -26.07 10.24 1.98
C TYR A 33 -26.82 10.87 0.80
N LEU A 34 -26.11 11.23 -0.27
CA LEU A 34 -26.71 11.80 -1.49
C LEU A 34 -27.75 10.86 -2.12
N LYS A 35 -27.53 9.55 -2.05
CA LYS A 35 -28.44 8.55 -2.62
C LYS A 35 -29.64 8.21 -1.74
N SER A 36 -29.49 8.29 -0.42
CA SER A 36 -30.48 7.74 0.50
C SER A 36 -31.52 8.77 0.92
N ASP A 37 -31.23 10.06 0.73
CA ASP A 37 -32.16 11.14 1.03
C ASP A 37 -33.27 11.23 -0.04
N PRO A 38 -34.55 11.02 0.32
CA PRO A 38 -35.66 11.08 -0.63
C PRO A 38 -35.81 12.45 -1.30
N MET A 39 -35.51 13.54 -0.58
CA MET A 39 -35.64 14.90 -1.10
C MET A 39 -34.59 15.15 -2.18
N ILE A 40 -33.34 14.76 -1.93
CA ILE A 40 -32.25 14.90 -2.91
C ILE A 40 -32.53 14.04 -4.15
N ARG A 41 -33.04 12.83 -3.98
CA ARG A 41 -33.41 11.97 -5.11
C ARG A 41 -34.49 12.58 -5.99
N THR A 42 -35.55 13.11 -5.38
CA THR A 42 -36.65 13.73 -6.13
C THR A 42 -36.20 15.00 -6.84
N GLU A 43 -35.31 15.79 -6.24
CA GLU A 43 -34.71 16.97 -6.90
C GLU A 43 -33.85 16.56 -8.10
N ILE A 44 -32.99 15.54 -7.96
CA ILE A 44 -32.17 15.02 -9.05
C ILE A 44 -33.03 14.47 -10.20
N GLU A 45 -34.09 13.71 -9.89
CA GLU A 45 -35.03 13.20 -10.90
C GLU A 45 -35.78 14.33 -11.60
N ALA A 46 -36.24 15.34 -10.85
CA ALA A 46 -36.91 16.50 -11.42
C ALA A 46 -35.98 17.27 -12.36
N GLU A 47 -34.72 17.49 -11.98
CA GLU A 47 -33.73 18.19 -12.79
C GLU A 47 -33.36 17.40 -14.06
N LEU A 48 -33.23 16.07 -13.96
CA LEU A 48 -32.99 15.20 -15.11
C LEU A 48 -34.18 15.15 -16.08
N LEU A 49 -35.41 15.13 -15.57
CA LEU A 49 -36.62 15.08 -16.41
C LEU A 49 -37.04 16.45 -16.97
N MET A 50 -36.49 17.54 -16.44
CA MET A 50 -36.64 18.88 -17.01
C MET A 50 -35.83 19.05 -18.31
N ASP A 51 -34.84 18.19 -18.55
CA ASP A 51 -34.12 18.15 -19.81
C ASP A 51 -34.92 17.37 -20.86
N ALA A 52 -35.39 18.08 -21.90
CA ALA A 52 -36.16 17.50 -23.00
C ALA A 52 -35.39 16.46 -23.84
N THR A 53 -34.07 16.35 -23.66
CA THR A 53 -33.22 15.38 -24.35
C THR A 53 -33.07 14.06 -23.62
N LEU A 54 -33.42 14.00 -22.33
CA LEU A 54 -33.29 12.81 -21.51
C LEU A 54 -34.60 12.03 -21.47
N THR A 55 -34.49 10.71 -21.66
CA THR A 55 -35.61 9.78 -21.55
C THR A 55 -35.64 9.14 -20.16
N PRO A 56 -36.79 8.59 -19.73
CA PRO A 56 -36.85 7.82 -18.48
C PRO A 56 -35.83 6.67 -18.42
N ALA A 57 -35.48 6.08 -19.58
CA ALA A 57 -34.47 5.03 -19.66
C ALA A 57 -33.05 5.54 -19.33
N ASP A 58 -32.75 6.81 -19.63
CA ASP A 58 -31.48 7.43 -19.30
C ASP A 58 -31.33 7.69 -17.80
N VAL A 59 -32.44 8.02 -17.13
CA VAL A 59 -32.50 8.17 -15.66
C VAL A 59 -32.26 6.83 -14.96
N ASP A 60 -32.86 5.74 -15.46
CA ASP A 60 -32.60 4.39 -14.95
C ASP A 60 -31.12 3.98 -15.16
N MET A 61 -30.54 4.31 -16.31
CA MET A 61 -29.12 4.08 -16.58
C MET A 61 -28.22 4.86 -15.61
N PHE A 62 -28.54 6.11 -15.32
CA PHE A 62 -27.81 6.92 -14.34
C PHE A 62 -27.78 6.25 -12.96
N TYR A 63 -28.93 5.76 -12.48
CA TYR A 63 -29.00 5.04 -11.20
C TYR A 63 -28.20 3.74 -11.20
N SER A 64 -28.22 3.00 -12.31
CA SER A 64 -27.42 1.78 -12.48
C SER A 64 -25.91 2.07 -12.39
N ILE A 65 -25.42 3.08 -13.12
CA ILE A 65 -24.01 3.52 -13.07
C ILE A 65 -23.65 3.98 -11.66
N SER A 66 -24.53 4.77 -11.04
CA SER A 66 -24.34 5.24 -9.68
C SER A 66 -24.21 4.08 -8.70
N ASN A 67 -25.01 3.02 -8.82
CA ASN A 67 -24.89 1.81 -8.00
C ASN A 67 -23.59 1.05 -8.24
N PHE A 68 -23.16 0.94 -9.50
CA PHE A 68 -21.86 0.37 -9.85
C PHE A 68 -20.70 1.12 -9.20
N ILE A 69 -20.72 2.46 -9.19
CA ILE A 69 -19.72 3.29 -8.52
C ILE A 69 -19.66 2.98 -7.02
N GLY A 70 -20.81 2.85 -6.36
CA GLY A 70 -20.87 2.48 -4.94
C GLY A 70 -20.23 1.11 -4.66
N GLY A 71 -20.48 0.12 -5.51
CA GLY A 71 -19.82 -1.19 -5.43
C GLY A 71 -18.31 -1.12 -5.69
N PHE A 72 -17.88 -0.28 -6.63
CA PHE A 72 -16.47 -0.09 -6.94
C PHE A 72 -15.70 0.55 -5.77
N ILE A 73 -16.30 1.51 -5.06
CA ILE A 73 -15.72 2.10 -3.84
C ILE A 73 -15.47 1.02 -2.77
N TRP A 74 -16.40 0.08 -2.60
CA TRP A 74 -16.19 -1.05 -1.69
C TRP A 74 -15.01 -1.94 -2.09
N LEU A 75 -14.84 -2.20 -3.38
CA LEU A 75 -13.70 -2.95 -3.91
C LEU A 75 -12.37 -2.24 -3.54
N ILE A 76 -12.31 -0.91 -3.70
CA ILE A 76 -11.15 -0.10 -3.28
C ILE A 76 -10.88 -0.25 -1.79
N ILE A 77 -11.92 -0.13 -0.94
CA ILE A 77 -11.78 -0.25 0.52
C ILE A 77 -11.20 -1.62 0.89
N ILE A 78 -11.73 -2.70 0.32
CA ILE A 78 -11.24 -4.06 0.58
C ILE A 78 -9.78 -4.20 0.12
N GLY A 79 -9.44 -3.68 -1.06
CA GLY A 79 -8.06 -3.68 -1.57
C GLY A 79 -7.08 -2.95 -0.65
N LEU A 80 -7.49 -1.78 -0.13
CA LEU A 80 -6.69 -1.01 0.82
C LEU A 80 -6.54 -1.72 2.18
N LEU A 81 -7.57 -2.41 2.67
CA LEU A 81 -7.49 -3.21 3.90
C LEU A 81 -6.51 -4.37 3.74
N ILE A 82 -6.58 -5.10 2.64
CA ILE A 82 -5.63 -6.16 2.32
C ILE A 82 -4.22 -5.58 2.23
N SER A 83 -4.04 -4.48 1.50
CA SER A 83 -2.77 -3.76 1.40
C SER A 83 -2.20 -3.42 2.78
N LEU A 84 -3.02 -2.85 3.68
CA LEU A 84 -2.60 -2.51 5.04
C LEU A 84 -2.09 -3.72 5.83
N ILE A 85 -2.78 -4.86 5.74
CA ILE A 85 -2.36 -6.10 6.41
C ILE A 85 -0.98 -6.55 5.89
N LEU A 86 -0.77 -6.52 4.57
CA LEU A 86 0.53 -6.88 3.99
C LEU A 86 1.65 -5.93 4.45
N ILE A 87 1.36 -4.62 4.53
CA ILE A 87 2.33 -3.64 5.03
C ILE A 87 2.73 -3.97 6.47
N ILE A 88 1.76 -4.27 7.34
CA ILE A 88 2.03 -4.63 8.74
C ILE A 88 2.91 -5.89 8.82
N ILE A 89 2.59 -6.94 8.08
CA ILE A 89 3.37 -8.19 8.06
C ILE A 89 4.80 -7.94 7.53
N GLY A 90 4.94 -7.12 6.49
CA GLY A 90 6.25 -6.71 5.97
C GLY A 90 7.06 -5.93 6.99
N LEU A 91 6.42 -5.01 7.72
CA LEU A 91 7.05 -4.17 8.74
C LEU A 91 7.62 -5.02 9.89
N VAL A 92 6.85 -6.00 10.37
CA VAL A 92 7.29 -6.96 11.41
C VAL A 92 8.52 -7.75 10.95
N ASN A 93 8.53 -8.22 9.70
CA ASN A 93 9.64 -8.98 9.13
C ASN A 93 10.94 -8.17 9.04
N ILE A 94 10.86 -6.87 8.72
CA ILE A 94 12.01 -5.95 8.72
C ILE A 94 12.45 -5.62 10.14
N TRP A 95 11.51 -5.47 11.07
CA TRP A 95 11.82 -5.11 12.45
C TRP A 95 12.65 -6.16 13.15
N SER A 96 12.28 -7.44 12.98
CA SER A 96 13.01 -8.59 13.52
C SER A 96 14.25 -8.96 12.70
N ASN A 97 14.49 -8.28 11.58
CA ASN A 97 15.57 -8.56 10.61
C ASN A 97 15.66 -10.05 10.20
N LYS A 98 14.54 -10.79 10.31
CA LYS A 98 14.47 -12.24 10.04
C LYS A 98 14.55 -12.52 8.54
N ASN A 99 13.64 -11.93 7.78
CA ASN A 99 13.49 -12.19 6.34
C ASN A 99 13.18 -10.90 5.57
N PRO A 100 14.19 -10.03 5.38
CA PRO A 100 14.00 -8.76 4.69
C PRO A 100 13.58 -8.93 3.22
N LYS A 101 14.02 -10.00 2.54
CA LYS A 101 13.60 -10.29 1.17
C LYS A 101 12.09 -10.57 1.07
N LEU A 102 11.54 -11.33 2.04
CA LEU A 102 10.10 -11.60 2.10
C LEU A 102 9.30 -10.31 2.36
N ALA A 103 9.79 -9.45 3.26
CA ALA A 103 9.16 -8.16 3.49
C ALA A 103 9.12 -7.29 2.23
N GLY A 104 10.19 -7.32 1.44
CA GLY A 104 10.25 -6.58 0.19
C GLY A 104 9.19 -7.02 -0.82
N THR A 105 9.04 -8.33 -1.02
CA THR A 105 7.98 -8.88 -1.88
C THR A 105 6.58 -8.52 -1.38
N LEU A 106 6.35 -8.58 -0.05
CA LEU A 106 5.08 -8.19 0.55
C LEU A 106 4.74 -6.72 0.29
N PHE A 107 5.72 -5.83 0.33
CA PHE A 107 5.49 -4.41 0.00
C PHE A 107 5.16 -4.19 -1.48
N ILE A 108 5.78 -4.94 -2.40
CA ILE A 108 5.40 -4.88 -3.82
C ILE A 108 3.93 -5.31 -4.01
N ILE A 109 3.55 -6.45 -3.41
CA ILE A 109 2.18 -6.94 -3.50
C ILE A 109 1.21 -5.96 -2.83
N ALA A 110 1.57 -5.40 -1.68
CA ALA A 110 0.76 -4.39 -0.98
C ALA A 110 0.55 -3.12 -1.82
N GLY A 111 1.58 -2.63 -2.51
CA GLY A 111 1.45 -1.49 -3.42
C GLY A 111 0.55 -1.81 -4.61
N LEU A 112 0.62 -3.05 -5.14
CA LEU A 112 -0.26 -3.47 -6.24
C LEU A 112 -1.73 -3.54 -5.79
N THR A 113 -2.01 -4.11 -4.63
CA THR A 113 -3.38 -4.23 -4.09
C THR A 113 -3.95 -2.91 -3.57
N GLY A 114 -3.09 -2.02 -3.08
CA GLY A 114 -3.46 -0.67 -2.60
C GLY A 114 -3.63 0.38 -3.70
N GLY A 115 -3.40 0.02 -4.96
CA GLY A 115 -3.55 0.87 -6.14
C GLY A 115 -2.23 1.18 -6.83
N ILE A 116 -2.10 0.78 -8.10
CA ILE A 116 -0.83 0.71 -8.84
C ILE A 116 -0.06 2.04 -8.92
N LEU A 117 -0.77 3.17 -9.03
CA LEU A 117 -0.17 4.49 -9.29
C LEU A 117 -0.38 5.50 -8.15
N ASN A 118 -0.82 5.03 -6.99
CA ASN A 118 -1.00 5.91 -5.85
C ASN A 118 0.35 6.25 -5.20
N LEU A 119 0.47 7.45 -4.62
CA LEU A 119 1.69 7.91 -3.95
C LEU A 119 2.19 6.87 -2.93
N THR A 120 1.27 6.33 -2.13
CA THR A 120 1.53 5.27 -1.14
C THR A 120 2.21 4.04 -1.74
N SER A 121 1.76 3.62 -2.93
CA SER A 121 2.26 2.43 -3.61
C SER A 121 3.65 2.64 -4.18
N ILE A 122 3.95 3.84 -4.67
CA ILE A 122 5.31 4.20 -5.11
C ILE A 122 6.28 4.10 -3.93
N LEU A 123 5.91 4.60 -2.74
CA LEU A 123 6.73 4.48 -1.54
C LEU A 123 6.94 3.00 -1.16
N LEU A 124 5.91 2.16 -1.28
CA LEU A 124 6.01 0.72 -1.02
C LEU A 124 6.90 0.00 -2.04
N TYR A 125 6.87 0.40 -3.32
CA TYR A 125 7.76 -0.15 -4.34
C TYR A 125 9.22 0.17 -4.03
N ILE A 126 9.52 1.41 -3.67
CA ILE A 126 10.87 1.82 -3.29
C ILE A 126 11.33 1.06 -2.04
N ALA A 127 10.48 0.99 -1.00
CA ALA A 127 10.78 0.21 0.21
C ALA A 127 11.04 -1.27 -0.11
N GLY A 128 10.20 -1.86 -0.99
CA GLY A 128 10.31 -3.23 -1.42
C GLY A 128 11.63 -3.54 -2.13
N ILE A 129 12.00 -2.70 -3.10
CA ILE A 129 13.25 -2.82 -3.84
C ILE A 129 14.45 -2.68 -2.91
N LEU A 130 14.43 -1.73 -1.96
CA LEU A 130 15.49 -1.57 -0.97
C LEU A 130 15.63 -2.80 -0.06
N CYS A 131 14.52 -3.43 0.31
CA CYS A 131 14.54 -4.65 1.12
C CYS A 131 15.17 -5.85 0.38
N ILE A 132 14.92 -5.97 -0.93
CA ILE A 132 15.42 -7.07 -1.78
C ILE A 132 16.90 -6.88 -2.13
N THR A 133 17.30 -5.65 -2.47
CA THR A 133 18.64 -5.36 -3.03
C THR A 133 19.74 -5.29 -1.97
N LYS A 134 19.39 -5.03 -0.71
CA LYS A 134 20.38 -4.82 0.35
C LYS A 134 21.03 -6.13 0.81
N LYS A 135 22.33 -6.27 0.55
CA LYS A 135 23.13 -7.44 0.93
C LYS A 135 23.17 -7.60 2.47
N PRO A 136 23.06 -8.84 3.01
CA PRO A 136 23.33 -9.08 4.42
C PRO A 136 24.79 -8.69 4.72
N PRO A 137 25.10 -8.18 5.93
CA PRO A 137 26.48 -7.92 6.29
C PRO A 137 27.27 -9.21 6.12
N THR A 138 28.35 -9.16 5.35
CA THR A 138 29.35 -10.23 5.34
C THR A 138 29.79 -10.43 6.78
N PRO A 139 29.82 -11.68 7.30
CA PRO A 139 30.62 -11.95 8.48
C PRO A 139 32.00 -11.38 8.17
N ARG A 140 32.50 -10.46 8.99
CA ARG A 140 33.89 -10.02 8.87
C ARG A 140 34.70 -11.30 8.79
N GLU A 141 35.42 -11.49 7.69
CA GLU A 141 36.60 -12.32 7.72
C GLU A 141 37.36 -11.85 8.96
N THR A 142 37.37 -12.70 9.99
CA THR A 142 38.46 -12.71 10.94
C THR A 142 39.70 -12.69 10.09
N GLN A 143 40.33 -11.52 9.99
CA GLN A 143 41.65 -11.39 9.42
C GLN A 143 42.47 -12.44 10.16
N PHE A 144 42.75 -13.54 9.47
CA PHE A 144 43.93 -14.33 9.78
C PHE A 144 45.05 -13.34 9.56
N VAL A 145 45.46 -12.70 10.66
CA VAL A 145 46.79 -12.12 10.73
C VAL A 145 47.66 -13.34 10.53
N ASP A 146 48.18 -13.49 9.31
CA ASP A 146 49.35 -14.31 9.07
C ASP A 146 50.36 -13.82 10.10
N GLU A 147 50.51 -14.59 11.19
CA GLU A 147 51.67 -14.50 12.05
C GLU A 147 52.84 -14.82 11.14
N GLN A 148 53.39 -13.73 10.62
CA GLN A 148 54.59 -13.65 9.85
C GLN A 148 55.61 -14.55 10.53
N TYR A 149 55.95 -15.62 9.83
CA TYR A 149 56.95 -16.62 10.20
C TYR A 149 58.30 -15.92 10.35
N ASP A 150 58.55 -15.33 11.51
CA ASP A 150 59.85 -14.79 11.89
C ASP A 150 60.65 -15.87 12.61
N GLY A 151 61.25 -16.72 11.78
CA GLY A 151 62.71 -16.69 11.70
C GLY A 151 63.56 -17.27 12.84
N THR A 152 63.01 -17.84 13.92
CA THR A 152 63.87 -18.45 14.95
C THR A 152 63.47 -19.87 15.32
N MET A 153 63.75 -20.80 14.42
CA MET A 153 64.21 -22.13 14.84
C MET A 153 65.55 -22.43 14.18
N ARG A 154 66.62 -22.47 14.98
CA ARG A 154 67.49 -23.64 15.07
C ARG A 154 68.41 -23.59 16.31
N PRO A 155 68.87 -24.77 16.77
CA PRO A 155 69.22 -25.08 18.15
C PRO A 155 70.72 -24.91 18.45
N LEU A 156 71.04 -24.73 19.73
CA LEU A 156 72.04 -25.51 20.50
C LEU A 156 71.66 -25.41 21.99
#